data_AF-A0A3C0FHW0-F1
#
_entry.id   AF-A0A3C0FHW0-F1
#
_cell.length_a   1.000
_cell.length_b   1.000
_cell.length_c   1.000
_cell.angle_alpha   90.00
_cell.angle_beta   90.00
_cell.angle_gamma   90.00
#
_symmetry.space_group_name_H-M   'P 1'
#
loop_
_entity.id
_entity.type
_entity.pdbx_description
1 polymer ?
#
loop_
_entity_poly.entity_id
_entity_poly.type
_entity_poly.pdbx_seq_one_letter_code
_entity_poly.pdbx_strand_id
1 'polypeptide(L)' 'TMIKSGETLADIASSAGFADQSHLNRHFIRAFGLTPGRYARAIRAN' A
#
# COMPACT_ATOMS: atom_id res chain seq x y z
N THR A 1 19.52 5.67 -2.97
CA THR A 1 18.65 4.74 -2.22
C THR A 1 17.21 5.17 -2.43
N MET A 2 16.55 4.59 -3.43
CA MET A 2 15.24 5.06 -3.91
C MET A 2 14.11 4.30 -3.21
N ILE A 3 13.63 4.85 -2.11
CA ILE A 3 12.18 4.97 -1.96
C ILE A 3 11.91 6.40 -2.41
N LYS A 4 11.80 6.60 -3.73
CA LYS A 4 11.53 7.92 -4.31
C LYS A 4 10.12 8.31 -3.88
N SER A 5 9.98 9.47 -3.25
CA SER A 5 8.70 10.14 -3.06
C SER A 5 7.87 10.08 -4.36
N GLY A 6 6.75 9.34 -4.37
CA GLY A 6 5.83 9.31 -5.51
C GLY A 6 5.39 7.94 -6.02
N GLU A 7 5.84 6.82 -5.45
CA GLU A 7 5.29 5.50 -5.83
C GLU A 7 3.79 5.44 -5.63
N THR A 8 3.08 5.05 -6.70
CA THR A 8 1.64 4.82 -6.63
C THR A 8 1.36 3.52 -5.90
N LEU A 9 0.13 3.34 -5.40
CA LEU A 9 -0.28 2.05 -4.83
C LEU A 9 -0.23 0.91 -5.86
N ALA A 10 -0.28 1.23 -7.16
CA ALA A 10 -0.11 0.24 -8.23
C ALA A 10 1.36 -0.20 -8.37
N ASP A 11 2.31 0.74 -8.26
CA ASP A 11 3.75 0.41 -8.27
C ASP A 11 4.12 -0.45 -7.07
N ILE A 12 3.58 -0.11 -5.89
CA ILE A 12 3.76 -0.88 -4.65
C ILE A 12 3.12 -2.27 -4.79
N ALA A 13 1.93 -2.36 -5.40
CA ALA A 13 1.29 -3.64 -5.64
C ALA A 13 2.16 -4.53 -6.53
N SER A 14 2.63 -3.99 -7.65
CA SER A 14 3.50 -4.71 -8.60
C SER A 14 4.81 -5.17 -7.94
N SER A 15 5.49 -4.28 -7.22
CA SER A 15 6.76 -4.59 -6.56
C SER A 15 6.62 -5.60 -5.42
N ALA A 16 5.46 -5.63 -4.75
CA ALA A 16 5.14 -6.59 -3.70
C ALA A 16 4.53 -7.91 -4.24
N GLY A 17 4.45 -8.09 -5.56
CA GLY A 17 3.97 -9.32 -6.20
C GLY A 17 2.45 -9.45 -6.32
N PHE A 18 1.71 -8.36 -6.14
CA PHE A 18 0.27 -8.31 -6.39
C PHE A 18 -0.02 -7.96 -7.84
N ALA A 19 -0.99 -8.68 -8.42
CA ALA A 19 -1.49 -8.45 -9.77
C ALA A 19 -1.91 -6.99 -10.05
N ASP A 20 -2.50 -6.30 -9.07
CA ASP A 20 -2.90 -4.90 -9.15
C ASP A 20 -3.13 -4.29 -7.75
N GLN A 21 -3.41 -2.98 -7.71
CA GLN A 21 -3.75 -2.25 -6.49
C GLN A 21 -4.97 -2.82 -5.75
N SER A 22 -5.98 -3.35 -6.45
CA SER A 22 -7.19 -3.91 -5.84
C SER A 22 -6.91 -5.25 -5.15
N HIS A 23 -5.99 -6.05 -5.70
CA HIS A 23 -5.50 -7.28 -5.09
C HIS A 23 -4.73 -6.96 -3.80
N LEU A 24 -3.81 -5.99 -3.85
CA LEU A 24 -3.13 -5.47 -2.66
C LEU A 24 -4.13 -4.99 -1.60
N ASN A 25 -5.10 -4.14 -1.98
CA ASN A 25 -6.10 -3.60 -1.05
C ASN A 25 -6.89 -4.71 -0.34
N ARG A 26 -7.38 -5.71 -1.07
CA ARG A 26 -8.14 -6.83 -0.50
C ARG A 26 -7.31 -7.60 0.52
N HIS A 27 -6.06 -7.92 0.20
CA HIS A 27 -5.16 -8.63 1.12
C HIS A 27 -4.81 -7.77 2.34
N PHE A 28 -4.51 -6.50 2.14
CA PHE A 28 -4.12 -5.59 3.22
C PHE A 28 -5.27 -5.36 4.20
N ILE A 29 -6.51 -5.18 3.72
CA ILE A 29 -7.69 -5.07 4.59
C ILE A 29 -7.88 -6.37 5.39
N ARG A 30 -7.73 -7.54 4.75
CA ARG A 30 -7.85 -8.83 5.45
C ARG A 30 -6.80 -8.99 6.56
N ALA A 31 -5.59 -8.47 6.35
CA ALA A 31 -4.49 -8.58 7.31
C ALA A 31 -4.53 -7.52 8.42
N PHE A 32 -4.91 -6.27 8.11
CA PHE A 32 -4.74 -5.11 8.99
C PHE A 32 -6.04 -4.33 9.29
N GLY A 33 -7.16 -4.70 8.69
CA GLY A 33 -8.47 -4.03 8.88
C GLY A 33 -8.59 -2.64 8.24
N LEU A 34 -7.55 -2.16 7.57
CA LEU A 34 -7.47 -0.82 6.96
C LEU A 34 -6.98 -0.93 5.52
N THR A 35 -7.21 0.10 4.70
CA THR A 35 -6.54 0.19 3.40
C THR A 35 -5.09 0.68 3.59
N PRO A 36 -4.14 0.31 2.70
CA PRO A 36 -2.77 0.78 2.78
C PRO A 36 -2.65 2.31 2.89
N GLY A 37 -3.47 3.05 2.12
CA GLY A 37 -3.48 4.51 2.16
C GLY A 37 -4.00 5.10 3.48
N ARG A 38 -4.95 4.44 4.15
CA ARG A 38 -5.40 4.86 5.50
C ARG A 38 -4.33 4.57 6.54
N TYR A 39 -3.71 3.39 6.47
CA TYR A 39 -2.61 3.00 7.36
C TYR A 39 -1.41 3.96 7.23
N ALA A 40 -0.99 4.28 6.01
CA ALA A 40 0.10 5.22 5.76
C ALA A 40 -0.20 6.64 6.30
N ARG A 41 -1.45 7.11 6.20
CA ARG A 41 -1.87 8.38 6.80
C ARG A 41 -1.84 8.33 8.33
N ALA A 42 -2.29 7.23 8.93
CA ALA A 42 -2.27 7.07 10.39
C ALA A 42 -0.84 7.08 10.95
N ILE A 43 0.11 6.42 10.28
CA ILE A 43 1.52 6.44 10.69
C ILE A 43 2.15 7.83 10.55
N ARG A 44 1.81 8.58 9.48
CA ARG A 44 2.37 9.93 9.26
C ARG A 44 1.80 10.99 10.20
N ALA A 45 0.64 10.73 10.80
CA ALA A 45 -0.01 11.64 11.73
C ALA A 45 0.49 11.46 13.18
N ASN A 46 1.42 10.53 13.42
CA ASN A 46 2.04 10.21 14.70
C ASN A 46 3.55 10.49 14.64
#